data_AF-A0A3M1GCK1-F1
#
_entry.id   AF-A0A3M1GCK1-F1
#
_cell.length_a   1.000
_cell.length_b   1.000
_cell.length_c   1.000
_cell.angle_alpha   90.00
_cell.angle_beta   90.00
_cell.angle_gamma   90.00
#
_symmetry.space_group_name_H-M   'P 1'
#
loop_
_entity.id
_entity.type
_entity.pdbx_description
1 polymer ?
#
loop_
_entity_poly.entity_id
_entity_poly.type
_entity_poly.pdbx_seq_one_letter_code
_entity_poly.pdbx_strand_id
1 'polypeptide(L)'
;EKLLIPAFVFFFQMLYPFPAINRGTSDVAGAAGGCILVRRDRLAAAGGLAAIKSALIDDCALARLVKDHGGRLWLGLADDSFSIRAYPRLGDIWAMVARTADTQLGHSLPLLAATLGGLAIVYGAPPLLLLAVPWHGDFLAAGLAASACAAMAAAYGPTLGYYRQSRWWSALLPVAAMLYGAMTVSSAIRHRRGRGGAWKERHYA
;
A
#
# COMPACT_ATOMS: atom_id res chain seq x y z
N GLU A 1 -1.00 9.84 11.75
CA GLU A 1 -1.78 9.87 10.49
C GLU A 1 -1.12 10.67 9.36
N LYS A 2 -0.75 11.95 9.56
CA LYS A 2 -0.21 12.85 8.51
C LYS A 2 0.95 12.27 7.66
N LEU A 3 1.88 11.54 8.29
CA LEU A 3 3.00 10.90 7.58
C LEU A 3 2.59 9.61 6.85
N LEU A 4 1.79 8.77 7.52
CA LEU A 4 1.59 7.38 7.10
C LEU A 4 0.36 7.18 6.22
N ILE A 5 -0.74 7.89 6.46
CA ILE A 5 -1.98 7.68 5.69
C ILE A 5 -1.81 8.14 4.22
N PRO A 6 -1.26 9.33 3.93
CA PRO A 6 -1.03 9.71 2.54
C PRO A 6 0.01 8.79 1.87
N ALA A 7 1.06 8.38 2.61
CA ALA A 7 2.06 7.44 2.10
C ALA A 7 1.45 6.06 1.81
N PHE A 8 0.52 5.57 2.64
CA PHE A 8 -0.22 4.34 2.39
C PHE A 8 -0.92 4.37 1.04
N VAL A 9 -1.67 5.44 0.77
CA VAL A 9 -2.41 5.60 -0.49
C VAL A 9 -1.48 5.79 -1.68
N PHE A 10 -0.34 6.43 -1.48
CA PHE A 10 0.71 6.52 -2.50
C PHE A 10 1.30 5.15 -2.85
N PHE A 11 1.70 4.35 -1.86
CA PHE A 11 2.21 3.00 -2.10
C PHE A 11 1.13 2.06 -2.64
N PHE A 12 -0.11 2.21 -2.18
CA PHE A 12 -1.24 1.43 -2.69
C PHE A 12 -1.44 1.69 -4.19
N GLN A 13 -1.34 2.93 -4.65
CA GLN A 13 -1.40 3.26 -6.09
C GLN A 13 -0.25 2.65 -6.90
N MET A 14 0.90 2.35 -6.29
CA MET A 14 1.99 1.64 -6.97
C MET A 14 1.67 0.15 -7.18
N LEU A 15 1.01 -0.47 -6.20
CA LEU A 15 0.56 -1.87 -6.30
C LEU A 15 -0.69 -2.02 -7.18
N TYR A 16 -1.58 -1.03 -7.09
CA TYR A 16 -2.90 -1.01 -7.71
C TYR A 16 -3.11 0.33 -8.42
N PRO A 17 -2.51 0.55 -9.61
CA PRO A 17 -2.65 1.81 -10.32
C PRO A 17 -4.10 2.08 -10.71
N PHE A 18 -4.70 3.15 -10.18
CA PHE A 18 -6.12 3.48 -10.43
C PHE A 18 -6.42 3.63 -11.93
N PRO A 19 -5.55 4.26 -12.75
CA PRO A 19 -5.79 4.32 -14.19
C PRO A 19 -5.79 2.96 -14.89
N ALA A 20 -5.09 1.96 -14.34
CA ALA A 20 -5.13 0.60 -14.87
C ALA A 20 -6.41 -0.13 -14.42
N ILE A 21 -6.79 0.01 -13.14
CA ILE A 21 -8.05 -0.55 -12.61
C ILE A 21 -9.26 -0.05 -13.40
N ASN A 22 -9.28 1.25 -13.70
CA ASN A 22 -10.39 1.93 -14.39
C ASN A 22 -10.43 1.62 -15.90
N ARG A 23 -9.42 0.93 -16.44
CA ARG A 23 -9.44 0.41 -17.81
C ARG A 23 -10.08 -0.98 -17.83
N GLY A 24 -11.17 -1.10 -18.59
CA GLY A 24 -11.91 -2.37 -18.74
C GLY A 24 -11.11 -3.51 -19.37
N THR A 25 -9.96 -3.23 -19.99
CA THR A 25 -9.07 -4.23 -20.61
C THR A 25 -7.89 -4.65 -19.74
N SER A 26 -7.70 -4.03 -18.57
CA SER A 26 -6.62 -4.39 -17.67
C SER A 26 -6.99 -5.59 -16.80
N ASP A 27 -6.02 -6.44 -16.44
CA ASP A 27 -6.21 -7.52 -15.46
C ASP A 27 -5.98 -7.09 -14.02
N VAL A 28 -5.63 -5.81 -13.79
CA VAL A 28 -5.37 -5.29 -12.45
C VAL A 28 -6.67 -5.19 -11.67
N ALA A 29 -6.84 -6.08 -10.69
CA ALA A 29 -8.00 -6.11 -9.81
C ALA A 29 -7.63 -5.59 -8.42
N GLY A 30 -7.96 -4.33 -8.15
CA GLY A 30 -7.76 -3.71 -6.83
C GLY A 30 -9.00 -2.94 -6.42
N ALA A 31 -9.28 -2.99 -5.13
CA ALA A 31 -10.21 -2.08 -4.46
C ALA A 31 -9.62 -1.73 -3.10
N ALA A 32 -9.91 -0.52 -2.63
CA ALA A 32 -9.58 -0.09 -1.29
C ALA A 32 -10.89 0.16 -0.55
N GLY A 33 -11.05 -0.45 0.62
CA GLY A 33 -12.25 -0.39 1.42
C GLY A 33 -12.56 0.99 2.01
N GLY A 34 -13.65 1.01 2.78
CA GLY A 34 -14.29 2.20 3.33
C GLY A 34 -15.71 2.35 2.78
N CYS A 35 -15.85 2.31 1.45
CA CYS A 35 -17.13 2.25 0.75
C CYS A 35 -16.95 1.56 -0.61
N ILE A 36 -17.70 0.48 -0.86
CA ILE A 36 -17.71 -0.22 -2.14
C ILE A 36 -19.16 -0.36 -2.61
N LEU A 37 -19.42 0.07 -3.84
CA LEU A 37 -20.70 -0.16 -4.52
C LEU A 37 -20.52 -1.23 -5.59
N VAL A 38 -21.35 -2.27 -5.54
CA VAL A 38 -21.35 -3.34 -6.53
C VAL A 38 -22.76 -3.60 -7.02
N ARG A 39 -22.89 -3.86 -8.32
CA ARG A 39 -24.15 -4.25 -8.94
C ARG A 39 -24.62 -5.60 -8.39
N ARG A 40 -25.84 -5.65 -7.86
CA ARG A 40 -26.40 -6.84 -7.19
C ARG A 40 -26.41 -8.08 -8.09
N ASP A 41 -26.85 -7.92 -9.34
CA ASP A 41 -26.90 -8.98 -10.35
C ASP A 41 -25.49 -9.53 -10.65
N ARG A 42 -24.49 -8.64 -10.73
CA ARG A 42 -23.08 -9.03 -10.95
C ARG A 42 -22.48 -9.75 -9.75
N LEU A 43 -22.74 -9.27 -8.54
CA LEU A 43 -22.29 -9.93 -7.32
C LEU A 43 -22.93 -11.32 -7.18
N ALA A 44 -24.23 -11.45 -7.45
CA ALA A 44 -24.93 -12.72 -7.40
C ALA A 44 -24.40 -13.72 -8.43
N ALA A 45 -24.18 -13.28 -9.68
CA ALA A 45 -23.62 -14.11 -10.74
C ALA A 45 -22.20 -14.61 -10.42
N ALA A 46 -21.44 -13.86 -9.62
CA ALA A 46 -20.10 -14.23 -9.18
C ALA A 46 -20.07 -15.08 -7.90
N GLY A 47 -21.22 -15.61 -7.43
CA GLY A 47 -21.30 -16.45 -6.23
C GLY A 47 -21.45 -15.68 -4.91
N GLY A 48 -21.60 -14.35 -4.97
CA GLY A 48 -21.83 -13.50 -3.81
C GLY A 48 -20.65 -13.41 -2.85
N LEU A 49 -20.88 -12.85 -1.66
CA LEU A 49 -19.84 -12.71 -0.63
C LEU A 49 -19.34 -14.05 -0.08
N ALA A 50 -20.11 -15.12 -0.26
CA ALA A 50 -19.68 -16.46 0.13
C ALA A 50 -18.41 -16.91 -0.61
N ALA A 51 -18.20 -16.44 -1.84
CA ALA A 51 -17.01 -16.75 -2.65
C ALA A 51 -15.72 -16.16 -2.08
N ILE A 52 -15.81 -15.09 -1.28
CA ILE A 52 -14.64 -14.39 -0.69
C ILE A 52 -14.61 -14.49 0.84
N LYS A 53 -15.40 -15.38 1.45
CA LYS A 53 -15.54 -15.49 2.92
C LYS A 53 -14.24 -15.77 3.67
N SER A 54 -13.28 -16.43 3.02
CA SER A 54 -11.97 -16.76 3.57
C SER A 54 -10.89 -15.72 3.26
N ALA A 55 -11.20 -14.71 2.44
CA ALA A 55 -10.23 -13.68 2.08
C ALA A 55 -10.00 -12.72 3.25
N LEU A 56 -8.74 -12.61 3.67
CA LEU A 56 -8.34 -11.63 4.69
C LEU A 56 -8.39 -10.18 4.17
N ILE A 57 -8.17 -10.00 2.87
CA ILE A 57 -8.30 -8.73 2.14
C ILE A 57 -9.52 -8.87 1.22
N ASP A 58 -10.70 -8.70 1.82
CA ASP A 58 -12.00 -8.85 1.18
C ASP A 58 -12.24 -7.83 0.06
N ASP A 59 -11.75 -6.59 0.22
CA ASP A 59 -11.87 -5.54 -0.81
C ASP A 59 -11.24 -5.97 -2.16
N CYS A 60 -9.94 -6.33 -2.15
CA CYS A 60 -9.24 -6.79 -3.35
C CYS A 60 -9.77 -8.14 -3.85
N ALA A 61 -10.20 -9.02 -2.94
CA ALA A 61 -10.82 -10.29 -3.33
C ALA A 61 -12.15 -10.07 -4.07
N LEU A 62 -12.97 -9.13 -3.61
CA LEU A 62 -14.20 -8.71 -4.30
C LEU A 62 -13.89 -8.11 -5.68
N ALA A 63 -12.88 -7.24 -5.76
CA ALA A 63 -12.44 -6.66 -7.03
C ALA A 63 -12.00 -7.74 -8.04
N ARG A 64 -11.21 -8.72 -7.58
CA ARG A 64 -10.78 -9.86 -8.40
C ARG A 64 -11.97 -10.70 -8.82
N LEU A 65 -12.86 -11.05 -7.90
CA LEU A 65 -14.06 -11.82 -8.17
C LEU A 65 -14.92 -11.18 -9.27
N VAL A 66 -15.12 -9.86 -9.21
CA VAL A 66 -15.87 -9.11 -10.23
C VAL A 66 -15.17 -9.15 -11.59
N LYS A 67 -13.84 -8.98 -11.64
CA LYS A 67 -13.09 -9.03 -12.91
C LYS A 67 -13.10 -10.42 -13.55
N ASP A 68 -12.93 -11.47 -12.74
CA ASP A 68 -12.92 -12.85 -13.22
C ASP A 68 -14.28 -13.25 -13.84
N HIS A 69 -15.36 -12.54 -13.49
CA HIS A 69 -16.70 -12.69 -14.06
C HIS A 69 -17.05 -11.63 -15.13
N GLY A 70 -16.04 -11.01 -15.74
CA GLY A 70 -16.18 -10.07 -16.85
C GLY A 70 -16.70 -8.67 -16.44
N GLY A 71 -16.67 -8.36 -15.15
CA GLY A 71 -17.04 -7.06 -14.62
C GLY A 71 -15.96 -6.00 -14.85
N ARG A 72 -16.38 -4.73 -14.86
CA ARG A 72 -15.48 -3.57 -14.89
C ARG A 72 -15.37 -2.97 -13.50
N LEU A 73 -14.19 -2.46 -13.18
CA LEU A 73 -13.91 -1.80 -11.91
C LEU A 73 -13.74 -0.30 -12.13
N TRP A 74 -14.11 0.46 -11.11
CA TRP A 74 -13.69 1.84 -10.95
C TRP A 74 -13.20 2.02 -9.52
N LEU A 75 -12.02 2.63 -9.37
CA LEU A 75 -11.43 3.01 -8.11
C LEU A 75 -10.97 4.46 -8.21
N GLY A 76 -11.32 5.22 -7.19
CA GLY A 76 -10.97 6.62 -7.05
C GLY A 76 -10.92 7.01 -5.58
N LEU A 77 -10.48 8.24 -5.35
CA LEU A 77 -10.50 8.84 -4.02
C LEU A 77 -11.90 9.39 -3.75
N ALA A 78 -12.37 9.31 -2.50
CA ALA A 78 -13.67 9.78 -2.08
C ALA A 78 -13.53 11.05 -1.23
N ASP A 79 -14.04 12.17 -1.73
CA ASP A 79 -13.96 13.48 -1.07
C ASP A 79 -14.96 13.62 0.09
N ASP A 80 -16.09 12.92 0.03
CA ASP A 80 -17.21 13.05 0.99
C ASP A 80 -17.36 11.86 1.96
N SER A 81 -16.35 11.00 2.06
CA SER A 81 -16.37 9.86 2.98
C SER A 81 -15.40 10.07 4.15
N PHE A 82 -15.86 9.83 5.37
CA PHE A 82 -15.03 9.91 6.57
C PHE A 82 -15.02 8.58 7.31
N SER A 83 -13.84 8.14 7.73
CA SER A 83 -13.70 6.97 8.59
C SER A 83 -14.10 7.33 10.02
N ILE A 84 -15.06 6.58 10.58
CA ILE A 84 -15.38 6.62 12.01
C ILE A 84 -14.35 5.86 12.87
N ARG A 85 -13.42 5.13 12.24
CA ARG A 85 -12.29 4.47 12.90
C ARG A 85 -11.06 5.36 12.77
N ALA A 86 -10.73 6.05 13.86
CA ALA A 86 -9.49 6.81 13.96
C ALA A 86 -8.30 5.89 14.24
N TYR A 87 -7.12 6.27 13.76
CA TYR A 87 -5.85 5.60 14.06
C TYR A 87 -4.95 6.58 14.85
N PRO A 88 -5.28 6.84 16.13
CA PRO A 88 -4.61 7.89 16.90
C PRO A 88 -3.14 7.57 17.17
N ARG A 89 -2.75 6.29 17.15
CA ARG A 89 -1.39 5.86 17.49
C ARG A 89 -0.74 5.12 16.32
N LEU A 90 0.59 5.20 16.26
CA LEU A 90 1.39 4.42 15.32
C LEU A 90 1.10 2.91 15.42
N GLY A 91 0.90 2.40 16.64
CA GLY A 91 0.58 1.00 16.88
C GLY A 91 -0.70 0.53 16.20
N ASP A 92 -1.69 1.41 16.04
CA ASP A 92 -2.97 1.08 15.40
C ASP A 92 -2.76 0.87 13.88
N ILE A 93 -1.99 1.76 13.25
CA ILE A 93 -1.59 1.64 11.84
C ILE A 93 -0.70 0.40 11.65
N TRP A 94 0.26 0.19 12.56
CA TRP A 94 1.12 -0.98 12.53
C TRP A 94 0.31 -2.28 12.59
N ALA A 95 -0.64 -2.37 13.51
CA ALA A 95 -1.50 -3.54 13.63
C ALA A 95 -2.35 -3.76 12.38
N MET A 96 -2.89 -2.68 11.79
CA MET A 96 -3.64 -2.73 10.53
C MET A 96 -2.80 -3.31 9.38
N VAL A 97 -1.57 -2.82 9.18
CA VAL A 97 -0.68 -3.24 8.10
C VAL A 97 -0.12 -4.64 8.35
N ALA A 98 0.36 -4.90 9.57
CA ALA A 98 0.96 -6.17 9.94
C ALA A 98 -0.05 -7.34 9.89
N ARG A 99 -1.36 -7.05 9.84
CA ARG A 99 -2.40 -8.04 9.62
C ARG A 99 -2.38 -8.59 8.19
N THR A 100 -2.19 -7.74 7.18
CA THR A 100 -2.48 -8.09 5.77
C THR A 100 -1.27 -8.04 4.84
N ALA A 101 -0.17 -7.39 5.23
CA ALA A 101 0.95 -7.15 4.33
C ALA A 101 1.62 -8.43 3.80
N ASP A 102 1.81 -9.46 4.63
CA ASP A 102 2.39 -10.73 4.16
C ASP A 102 1.42 -11.52 3.27
N THR A 103 0.11 -11.47 3.57
CA THR A 103 -0.93 -12.04 2.70
C THR A 103 -0.98 -11.35 1.34
N GLN A 104 -0.76 -10.03 1.29
CA GLN A 104 -0.66 -9.28 0.03
C GLN A 104 0.54 -9.73 -0.83
N LEU A 105 1.60 -10.26 -0.21
CA LEU A 105 2.74 -10.87 -0.88
C LEU A 105 2.57 -12.38 -1.14
N GLY A 106 1.38 -12.93 -0.86
CA GLY A 106 1.11 -14.37 -0.99
C GLY A 106 2.01 -15.24 -0.12
N HIS A 107 2.48 -14.72 1.02
CA HIS A 107 3.43 -15.38 1.92
C HIS A 107 4.78 -15.77 1.26
N SER A 108 5.10 -15.14 0.12
CA SER A 108 6.29 -15.42 -0.68
C SER A 108 7.52 -14.70 -0.13
N LEU A 109 8.51 -15.47 0.33
CA LEU A 109 9.82 -14.96 0.77
C LEU A 109 10.58 -14.20 -0.33
N PRO A 110 10.63 -14.68 -1.59
CA PRO A 110 11.22 -13.92 -2.69
C PRO A 110 10.54 -12.57 -2.91
N LEU A 111 9.21 -12.51 -2.90
CA LEU A 111 8.47 -11.24 -3.07
C LEU A 111 8.69 -10.31 -1.88
N LEU A 112 8.79 -10.83 -0.67
CA LEU A 112 9.16 -10.05 0.51
C LEU A 112 10.55 -9.44 0.36
N ALA A 113 11.56 -10.25 0.02
CA ALA A 113 12.92 -9.77 -0.18
C ALA A 113 13.00 -8.73 -1.31
N ALA A 114 12.32 -8.99 -2.44
CA ALA A 114 12.24 -8.05 -3.56
C ALA A 114 11.56 -6.73 -3.16
N THR A 115 10.47 -6.79 -2.39
CA THR A 115 9.77 -5.60 -1.89
C THR A 115 10.68 -4.78 -0.97
N LEU A 116 11.35 -5.43 -0.02
CA LEU A 116 12.26 -4.74 0.92
C LEU A 116 13.48 -4.16 0.20
N GLY A 117 14.07 -4.92 -0.74
CA GLY A 117 15.16 -4.44 -1.59
C GLY A 117 14.73 -3.25 -2.45
N GLY A 118 13.56 -3.34 -3.09
CA GLY A 118 12.98 -2.24 -3.86
C GLY A 118 12.75 -0.99 -3.01
N LEU A 119 12.19 -1.15 -1.80
CA LEU A 119 12.01 -0.02 -0.88
C LEU A 119 13.35 0.58 -0.45
N ALA A 120 14.34 -0.25 -0.12
CA ALA A 120 15.67 0.20 0.26
C ALA A 120 16.38 0.94 -0.88
N ILE A 121 16.30 0.45 -2.11
CA ILE A 121 16.92 1.07 -3.28
C ILE A 121 16.21 2.37 -3.66
N VAL A 122 14.89 2.36 -3.77
CA VAL A 122 14.14 3.52 -4.26
C VAL A 122 14.07 4.62 -3.20
N TYR A 123 13.79 4.27 -1.95
CA TYR A 123 13.52 5.25 -0.89
C TYR A 123 14.67 5.41 0.11
N GLY A 124 15.49 4.38 0.32
CA GLY A 124 16.59 4.42 1.30
C GLY A 124 17.91 4.92 0.73
N ALA A 125 18.32 4.41 -0.44
CA ALA A 125 19.64 4.69 -0.99
C ALA A 125 19.84 6.17 -1.37
N PRO A 126 18.90 6.87 -2.06
CA PRO A 126 19.10 8.26 -2.42
C PRO A 126 19.37 9.21 -1.24
N PRO A 127 18.56 9.24 -0.16
CA PRO A 127 18.87 10.12 0.97
C PRO A 127 20.17 9.73 1.68
N LEU A 128 20.51 8.43 1.76
CA LEU A 128 21.78 8.01 2.37
C LEU A 128 22.99 8.43 1.55
N LEU A 129 22.94 8.31 0.22
CA LEU A 129 24.00 8.78 -0.67
C LEU A 129 24.17 10.31 -0.59
N LEU A 130 23.07 11.07 -0.50
CA LEU A 130 23.15 12.52 -0.30
C LEU A 130 23.79 12.92 1.03
N LEU A 131 23.44 12.23 2.11
CA LEU A 131 24.02 12.50 3.42
C LEU A 131 25.48 12.03 3.50
N ALA A 132 25.87 11.08 2.65
CA ALA A 132 27.20 10.50 2.65
C ALA A 132 28.23 11.22 1.79
N VAL A 133 27.85 12.30 1.09
CA VAL A 133 28.75 13.11 0.25
C VAL A 133 30.08 13.47 0.94
N PRO A 134 30.12 13.86 2.23
CA PRO A 134 31.37 14.17 2.90
C PRO A 134 32.34 12.99 3.00
N TRP A 135 31.86 11.74 2.92
CA TRP A 135 32.70 10.54 3.02
C TRP A 135 33.14 10.00 1.66
N HIS A 136 32.29 10.02 0.63
CA HIS A 136 32.63 9.46 -0.68
C HIS A 136 33.10 10.49 -1.70
N GLY A 137 32.81 11.78 -1.52
CA GLY A 137 33.27 12.89 -2.39
C GLY A 137 32.76 12.87 -3.84
N ASP A 138 31.97 11.86 -4.22
CA ASP A 138 31.42 11.71 -5.58
C ASP A 138 30.20 12.62 -5.82
N PHE A 139 30.44 13.73 -6.52
CA PHE A 139 29.41 14.70 -6.89
C PHE A 139 28.41 14.19 -7.93
N LEU A 140 28.78 13.23 -8.79
CA LEU A 140 27.84 12.63 -9.75
C LEU A 140 26.83 11.76 -9.01
N ALA A 141 27.30 10.91 -8.10
CA ALA A 141 26.44 10.12 -7.23
C ALA A 141 25.51 11.01 -6.40
N ALA A 142 26.03 12.12 -5.84
CA ALA A 142 25.24 13.11 -5.14
C ALA A 142 24.16 13.75 -6.02
N GLY A 143 24.50 14.14 -7.25
CA GLY A 143 23.56 14.73 -8.21
C GLY A 143 22.42 13.77 -8.59
N LEU A 144 22.75 12.50 -8.83
CA LEU A 144 21.76 11.46 -9.10
C LEU A 144 20.86 11.16 -7.88
N ALA A 145 21.46 11.15 -6.69
CA ALA A 145 20.70 10.96 -5.46
C ALA A 145 19.77 12.15 -5.17
N ALA A 146 20.21 13.39 -5.46
CA ALA A 146 19.40 14.60 -5.38
C ALA A 146 18.22 14.56 -6.35
N SER A 147 18.47 14.17 -7.60
CA SER A 147 17.41 14.08 -8.62
C SER A 147 16.40 12.99 -8.29
N ALA A 148 16.83 11.84 -7.76
CA ALA A 148 15.94 10.80 -7.27
C ALA A 148 15.08 11.29 -6.09
N CYS A 149 15.66 12.00 -5.12
CA CYS A 149 14.90 12.63 -4.03
C CYS A 149 13.88 13.65 -4.53
N ALA A 150 14.25 14.49 -5.51
CA ALA A 150 13.34 15.44 -6.13
C ALA A 150 12.21 14.74 -6.89
N ALA A 151 12.51 13.67 -7.64
CA ALA A 151 11.51 12.88 -8.34
C ALA A 151 10.52 12.19 -7.38
N MET A 152 11.01 11.62 -6.27
CA MET A 152 10.17 11.07 -5.21
C MET A 152 9.23 12.14 -4.63
N ALA A 153 9.77 13.31 -4.31
CA ALA A 153 8.99 14.41 -3.77
C ALA A 153 7.94 14.92 -4.76
N ALA A 154 8.29 15.04 -6.04
CA ALA A 154 7.38 15.45 -7.11
C ALA A 154 6.25 14.42 -7.31
N ALA A 155 6.58 13.13 -7.35
CA ALA A 155 5.61 12.04 -7.51
C ALA A 155 4.62 11.95 -6.33
N TYR A 156 5.08 12.24 -5.12
CA TYR A 156 4.24 12.21 -3.91
C TYR A 156 3.46 13.51 -3.67
N GLY A 157 3.85 14.60 -4.32
CA GLY A 157 3.22 15.92 -4.21
C GLY A 157 1.70 15.92 -4.42
N PRO A 158 1.16 15.30 -5.48
CA PRO A 158 -0.28 15.20 -5.70
C PRO A 158 -1.03 14.54 -4.54
N THR A 159 -0.48 13.45 -3.97
CA THR A 159 -1.08 12.77 -2.82
C THR A 159 -1.10 13.69 -1.60
N LEU A 160 -0.01 14.41 -1.31
CA LEU A 160 0.02 15.40 -0.23
C LEU A 160 -0.98 16.54 -0.45
N GLY A 161 -1.14 16.99 -1.70
CA GLY A 161 -2.12 17.99 -2.10
C GLY A 161 -3.56 17.54 -1.83
N TYR A 162 -3.90 16.31 -2.22
CA TYR A 162 -5.22 15.71 -1.93
C TYR A 162 -5.50 15.68 -0.42
N TYR A 163 -4.53 15.24 0.38
CA TYR A 163 -4.66 15.21 1.84
C TYR A 163 -4.47 16.57 2.53
N ARG A 164 -4.36 17.67 1.77
CA ARG A 164 -4.13 19.04 2.24
C ARG A 164 -2.95 19.15 3.23
N GLN A 165 -1.91 18.36 3.00
CA GLN A 165 -0.71 18.33 3.83
C GLN A 165 0.38 19.25 3.25
N SER A 166 1.24 19.74 4.13
CA SER A 166 2.43 20.51 3.73
C SER A 166 3.35 19.68 2.83
N ARG A 167 3.87 20.29 1.76
CA ARG A 167 4.84 19.64 0.85
C ARG A 167 6.11 19.17 1.57
N TRP A 168 6.47 19.78 2.70
CA TRP A 168 7.61 19.35 3.52
C TRP A 168 7.53 17.89 3.98
N TRP A 169 6.31 17.33 4.08
CA TRP A 169 6.14 15.90 4.38
C TRP A 169 6.73 14.97 3.33
N SER A 170 7.01 15.46 2.11
CA SER A 170 7.64 14.65 1.07
C SER A 170 9.08 14.25 1.41
N ALA A 171 9.81 15.08 2.16
CA ALA A 171 11.15 14.76 2.64
C ALA A 171 11.16 13.57 3.61
N LEU A 172 10.02 13.28 4.25
CA LEU A 172 9.85 12.17 5.19
C LEU A 172 9.25 10.91 4.53
N LEU A 173 8.98 10.93 3.22
CA LEU A 173 8.52 9.75 2.49
C LEU A 173 9.47 8.54 2.63
N PRO A 174 10.82 8.70 2.60
CA PRO A 174 11.75 7.63 2.93
C PRO A 174 11.50 6.98 4.30
N VAL A 175 11.23 7.78 5.32
CA VAL A 175 10.95 7.29 6.67
C VAL A 175 9.64 6.48 6.68
N ALA A 176 8.61 6.96 5.99
CA ALA A 176 7.37 6.21 5.83
C ALA A 176 7.61 4.87 5.11
N ALA A 177 8.38 4.85 4.03
CA ALA A 177 8.73 3.63 3.29
C ALA A 177 9.42 2.59 4.20
N MET A 178 10.39 3.03 5.02
CA MET A 178 11.08 2.13 5.96
C MET A 178 10.14 1.60 7.05
N LEU A 179 9.23 2.44 7.56
CA LEU A 179 8.20 2.02 8.51
C LEU A 179 7.26 0.96 7.89
N TYR A 180 6.80 1.16 6.66
CA TYR A 180 5.99 0.17 5.95
C TYR A 180 6.78 -1.12 5.68
N GLY A 181 8.06 -1.03 5.30
CA GLY A 181 8.94 -2.19 5.19
C GLY A 181 9.02 -2.99 6.49
N ALA A 182 9.23 -2.30 7.63
CA ALA A 182 9.28 -2.93 8.95
C ALA A 182 7.92 -3.55 9.35
N MET A 183 6.80 -2.90 9.03
CA MET A 183 5.46 -3.45 9.24
C MET A 183 5.23 -4.71 8.39
N THR A 184 5.71 -4.74 7.14
CA THR A 184 5.64 -5.92 6.26
C THR A 184 6.47 -7.08 6.80
N VAL A 185 7.69 -6.81 7.28
CA VAL A 185 8.51 -7.82 7.99
C VAL A 185 7.79 -8.33 9.23
N SER A 186 7.20 -7.42 10.03
CA SER A 186 6.42 -7.78 11.21
C SER A 186 5.24 -8.69 10.85
N SER A 187 4.56 -8.41 9.74
CA SER A 187 3.48 -9.26 9.20
C SER A 187 3.97 -10.67 8.90
N ALA A 188 5.08 -10.79 8.18
CA ALA A 188 5.67 -12.07 7.80
C ALA A 188 6.13 -12.89 9.01
N ILE A 189 6.73 -12.24 10.01
CA ILE A 189 7.11 -12.89 11.27
C ILE A 189 5.87 -13.39 12.02
N ARG A 190 4.80 -12.58 12.10
CA ARG A 190 3.54 -12.98 12.76
C ARG A 190 2.91 -14.18 12.07
N HIS A 191 2.85 -14.18 10.74
CA HIS A 191 2.31 -15.30 9.96
C HIS A 191 3.08 -16.59 10.25
N ARG A 192 4.42 -16.56 10.15
CA ARG A 192 5.27 -17.74 10.42
C ARG A 192 5.24 -18.23 11.87
N ARG A 193 4.85 -17.38 12.82
CA ARG A 193 4.62 -17.76 14.22
C ARG A 193 3.21 -18.27 14.50
N GLY A 194 2.40 -18.53 13.48
CA GLY A 194 1.00 -18.96 13.63
C GLY A 194 0.06 -17.87 14.15
N ARG A 195 0.51 -16.61 14.16
CA ARG A 195 -0.27 -15.43 14.58
C ARG A 195 -0.76 -14.60 13.38
N GLY A 196 -0.68 -15.14 12.17
CA GLY A 196 -1.20 -14.52 10.95
C GLY A 196 -2.72 -14.42 11.01
N GLY A 197 -3.30 -13.36 10.44
CA GLY A 197 -4.75 -13.24 10.28
C GLY A 197 -5.56 -12.95 11.55
N ALA A 198 -4.95 -12.76 12.72
CA ALA A 198 -5.69 -12.51 13.97
C ALA A 198 -6.52 -11.21 13.88
N TRP A 199 -7.85 -11.34 13.77
CA TRP A 199 -8.80 -10.24 13.85
C TRP A 199 -9.83 -10.52 14.95
N LYS A 200 -9.79 -9.75 16.04
CA LYS A 200 -10.73 -9.89 17.17
C LYS A 200 -10.92 -11.36 17.57
N GLU A 201 -9.82 -12.04 17.92
CA GLU A 201 -9.79 -13.47 18.34
C GLU A 201 -10.10 -14.51 17.26
N ARG A 202 -10.34 -14.11 15.99
CA ARG A 202 -10.52 -15.06 14.88
C ARG A 202 -9.23 -15.25 14.12
N HIS A 203 -8.79 -16.50 14.04
CA HIS A 203 -7.71 -16.94 13.17
C HIS A 203 -8.30 -17.40 11.84
N TYR A 204 -7.97 -16.71 10.76
CA TYR A 204 -8.25 -17.19 9.41
C TYR A 204 -7.09 -18.12 9.02
N ALA A 205 -7.38 -19.42 8.97
CA ALA A 205 -6.46 -20.47 8.52
C ALA A 205 -6.58 -20.66 7.00
#